data_AF-A0AAE9SJS2-F1
#
_entry.id   AF-A0AAE9SJS2-F1
#
_cell.length_a   1.000
_cell.length_b   1.000
_cell.length_c   1.000
_cell.angle_alpha   90.00
_cell.angle_beta   90.00
_cell.angle_gamma   90.00
#
_symmetry.space_group_name_H-M   'P 1'
#
loop_
_entity.id
_entity.type
_entity.pdbx_description
1 polymer ?
#
loop_
_entity_poly.entity_id
_entity_poly.type
_entity_poly.pdbx_seq_one_letter_code
_entity_poly.pdbx_strand_id
1 'polypeptide(L)'
;MNWKVIYFLLIVLFLGLFAGFNMKNSCDVSLIFYTFENIPVYVSNIFSFLIGLVLTIPFLFGSKKKKNKPVNEKKETFTASDGVGIDTVDLKKPKKSWFKRKKESTTSMTDTNSEIK
;
A
#
# COMPACT_ATOMS: atom_id res chain seq x y z
N MET A 1 -6.71 -32.99 7.14
CA MET A 1 -7.09 -32.84 5.72
C MET A 1 -6.97 -31.37 5.33
N ASN A 2 -6.43 -31.04 4.16
CA ASN A 2 -6.25 -29.65 3.73
C ASN A 2 -7.61 -29.06 3.30
N TRP A 3 -8.38 -28.57 4.27
CA TRP A 3 -9.73 -28.00 4.05
C TRP A 3 -9.75 -26.86 3.03
N LYS A 4 -8.61 -26.20 2.81
CA LYS A 4 -8.42 -25.20 1.76
C LYS A 4 -8.66 -25.76 0.36
N VAL A 5 -8.24 -27.00 0.11
CA VAL A 5 -8.41 -27.67 -1.20
C VAL A 5 -9.88 -28.00 -1.42
N ILE A 6 -10.58 -28.51 -0.39
CA ILE A 6 -12.01 -28.81 -0.50
C ILE A 6 -12.81 -27.53 -0.76
N TYR A 7 -12.49 -26.44 -0.05
CA TYR A 7 -13.14 -25.15 -0.24
C TYR A 7 -12.89 -24.59 -1.65
N PHE A 8 -11.64 -24.67 -2.13
CA PHE A 8 -11.29 -24.26 -3.49
C PHE A 8 -12.07 -25.06 -4.55
N LEU A 9 -12.14 -26.39 -4.41
CA LEU A 9 -12.90 -27.25 -5.31
C LEU A 9 -14.39 -26.90 -5.30
N LEU A 10 -14.98 -26.64 -4.13
CA LEU A 10 -16.37 -26.21 -4.04
C LEU A 10 -16.61 -24.90 -4.79
N ILE A 11 -15.73 -23.90 -4.62
CA ILE A 11 -15.84 -22.64 -5.37
C ILE A 11 -15.78 -22.89 -6.89
N VAL A 12 -14.78 -23.66 -7.35
CA VAL A 12 -14.63 -23.96 -8.78
C VAL A 12 -15.86 -24.71 -9.32
N LEU A 13 -16.40 -25.66 -8.55
CA LEU A 13 -17.62 -26.37 -8.89
C LEU A 13 -18.80 -25.41 -9.03
N PHE A 14 -19.02 -24.51 -8.07
CA PHE A 14 -20.09 -23.52 -8.15
C PHE A 14 -19.92 -22.57 -9.33
N LEU A 15 -18.69 -22.14 -9.64
CA LEU A 15 -18.41 -21.33 -10.84
C LEU A 15 -18.74 -22.10 -12.13
N GLY A 16 -18.36 -23.37 -12.20
CA GLY A 16 -18.65 -24.24 -13.34
C GLY A 16 -20.16 -24.47 -13.53
N LEU A 17 -20.89 -24.75 -12.45
CA LEU A 17 -22.35 -24.89 -12.48
C LEU A 17 -23.03 -23.57 -12.86
N PHE A 18 -22.56 -22.44 -12.31
CA PHE A 18 -23.06 -21.12 -12.66
C PHE A 18 -22.88 -20.84 -14.16
N ALA A 19 -21.70 -21.10 -14.71
CA ALA A 19 -21.41 -20.91 -16.13
C ALA A 19 -22.24 -21.86 -16.99
N GLY A 20 -22.31 -23.15 -16.62
CA GLY A 20 -23.07 -24.17 -17.33
C GLY A 20 -24.57 -23.84 -17.40
N PHE A 21 -25.17 -23.47 -16.28
CA PHE A 21 -26.59 -23.10 -16.22
C PHE A 21 -26.89 -21.75 -16.89
N ASN A 22 -25.93 -20.84 -16.95
CA ASN A 22 -26.06 -19.55 -17.64
C ASN A 22 -25.56 -19.55 -19.09
N MET A 23 -25.26 -20.71 -19.69
CA MET A 23 -24.76 -20.75 -21.08
C MET A 23 -25.73 -20.15 -22.11
N LYS A 24 -27.04 -20.25 -21.86
CA LYS A 24 -28.08 -19.70 -22.75
C LYS A 24 -28.50 -18.28 -22.37
N ASN A 25 -28.01 -17.76 -21.25
CA ASN A 25 -28.33 -16.42 -20.78
C ASN A 25 -27.24 -15.46 -21.28
N SER A 26 -27.65 -14.55 -22.15
CA SER A 26 -26.82 -13.46 -22.63
C SER A 26 -27.26 -12.13 -22.02
N CYS A 27 -26.33 -11.17 -21.98
CA CYS A 27 -26.57 -9.80 -21.59
C CYS A 27 -25.85 -8.84 -22.53
N ASP A 28 -26.36 -7.61 -22.61
CA ASP A 28 -25.73 -6.54 -23.37
C ASP A 28 -24.89 -5.69 -22.41
N VAL A 29 -23.63 -5.49 -22.76
CA VAL A 29 -22.68 -4.70 -21.97
C VAL A 29 -22.38 -3.42 -22.73
N SER A 30 -22.97 -2.31 -22.28
CA SER A 30 -22.67 -1.00 -22.83
C SER A 30 -21.44 -0.40 -22.16
N LEU A 31 -20.34 -0.31 -22.90
CA LEU A 31 -19.29 0.66 -22.60
C LEU A 31 -19.76 2.00 -23.17
N ILE A 32 -19.45 3.10 -22.48
CA ILE A 32 -19.95 4.47 -22.76
C ILE A 32 -20.12 4.83 -24.26
N PHE A 33 -19.28 4.30 -25.15
CA PHE A 33 -19.32 4.53 -26.60
C PHE A 33 -19.62 3.30 -27.47
N TYR A 34 -19.71 2.10 -26.91
CA TYR A 34 -19.93 0.85 -27.64
C TYR A 34 -20.68 -0.19 -26.82
N THR A 35 -21.75 -0.75 -27.37
CA THR A 35 -22.50 -1.82 -26.74
C THR A 35 -22.09 -3.16 -27.33
N PHE A 36 -21.62 -4.05 -26.46
CA PHE A 36 -21.42 -5.45 -26.81
C PHE A 36 -22.71 -6.21 -26.56
N GLU A 37 -23.37 -6.61 -27.64
CA GLU A 37 -24.62 -7.35 -27.57
C GLU A 37 -24.37 -8.85 -27.41
N ASN A 38 -25.31 -9.53 -26.77
CA ASN A 38 -25.36 -10.99 -26.68
C ASN A 38 -24.13 -11.64 -26.03
N ILE A 39 -23.51 -11.00 -25.04
CA ILE A 39 -22.41 -11.60 -24.27
C ILE A 39 -22.97 -12.61 -23.26
N PRO A 40 -22.47 -13.85 -23.19
CA PRO A 40 -22.89 -14.78 -22.14
C PRO A 40 -22.60 -14.22 -20.73
N VAL A 41 -23.58 -14.29 -19.83
CA VAL A 41 -23.51 -13.67 -18.49
C VAL A 41 -22.28 -14.11 -17.68
N TYR A 42 -21.86 -15.37 -17.82
CA TYR A 42 -20.69 -15.86 -17.10
C TYR A 42 -19.38 -15.20 -17.59
N VAL A 43 -19.30 -14.85 -18.87
CA VAL A 43 -18.12 -14.18 -19.46
C VAL A 43 -17.99 -12.77 -18.91
N SER A 44 -19.08 -12.00 -18.90
CA SER A 44 -19.07 -10.62 -18.38
C SER A 44 -18.71 -10.57 -16.89
N ASN A 45 -19.21 -11.52 -16.09
CA ASN A 45 -18.85 -11.64 -14.67
C ASN A 45 -17.36 -11.95 -14.47
N ILE A 46 -16.79 -12.90 -15.22
CA ILE A 46 -15.35 -13.23 -15.14
C ILE A 46 -14.51 -12.02 -15.54
N PHE A 47 -14.91 -11.31 -16.61
CA PHE A 47 -14.18 -10.14 -17.09
C PHE A 47 -14.21 -8.99 -16.08
N SER A 48 -15.36 -8.72 -15.45
CA SER A 48 -15.51 -7.75 -14.37
C SER A 48 -14.59 -8.07 -13.18
N PHE A 49 -14.52 -9.35 -12.78
CA PHE A 49 -13.62 -9.79 -11.72
C PHE A 49 -12.14 -9.60 -12.09
N LEU A 50 -11.75 -9.94 -13.32
CA LEU A 50 -10.39 -9.76 -13.81
C LEU A 50 -9.98 -8.29 -13.83
N ILE A 51 -10.85 -7.40 -14.31
CA ILE A 51 -10.61 -5.95 -14.28
C ILE A 51 -10.43 -5.49 -12.83
N GLY A 52 -11.34 -5.89 -11.94
CA GLY A 52 -11.23 -5.59 -10.51
C GLY A 52 -9.89 -6.04 -9.94
N LEU A 53 -9.46 -7.27 -10.23
CA LEU A 53 -8.18 -7.81 -9.79
C LEU A 53 -7.01 -6.96 -10.31
N VAL A 54 -6.98 -6.64 -11.60
CA VAL A 54 -5.95 -5.78 -12.21
C VAL A 54 -5.91 -4.40 -11.54
N LEU A 55 -7.09 -3.80 -11.28
CA LEU A 55 -7.19 -2.50 -10.62
C LEU A 55 -6.70 -2.55 -9.16
N THR A 56 -6.76 -3.69 -8.48
CA THR A 56 -6.22 -3.82 -7.11
C THR A 56 -4.69 -3.92 -7.05
N ILE A 57 -4.03 -4.35 -8.13
CA ILE A 57 -2.56 -4.52 -8.19
C ILE A 57 -1.79 -3.28 -7.70
N PRO A 58 -2.04 -2.05 -8.20
CA PRO A 58 -1.32 -0.86 -7.74
C PRO A 58 -1.52 -0.57 -6.25
N PHE A 59 -2.68 -0.91 -5.68
CA PHE A 59 -2.97 -0.72 -4.26
C PHE A 59 -2.26 -1.76 -3.38
N LEU A 60 -1.99 -2.96 -3.92
CA LEU A 60 -1.30 -4.01 -3.19
C LEU A 60 0.18 -3.66 -2.93
N PHE A 61 0.83 -3.00 -3.90
CA PHE A 61 2.24 -2.57 -3.78
C PHE A 61 2.48 -1.39 -2.82
N GLY A 62 1.43 -0.65 -2.42
CA GLY A 62 1.54 0.50 -1.51
C GLY A 62 1.69 0.15 -0.02
N SER A 63 1.56 -1.12 0.34
CA SER A 63 1.57 -1.57 1.74
C SER A 63 3.00 -1.60 2.29
N LYS A 64 3.51 -0.44 2.71
CA LYS A 64 4.71 -0.37 3.56
C LYS A 64 4.42 -1.17 4.82
N LYS A 65 4.96 -2.39 4.91
CA LYS A 65 5.00 -3.13 6.18
C LYS A 65 5.61 -2.17 7.20
N LYS A 66 4.81 -1.70 8.15
CA LYS A 66 5.36 -1.07 9.35
C LYS A 66 6.29 -2.13 9.92
N LYS A 67 7.59 -1.89 9.83
CA LYS A 67 8.59 -2.73 10.49
C LYS A 67 8.17 -2.73 11.95
N ASN A 68 7.61 -3.84 12.43
CA ASN A 68 7.46 -4.07 13.85
C ASN A 68 8.87 -3.96 14.40
N LYS A 69 9.15 -2.81 15.02
CA LYS A 69 10.44 -2.57 15.65
C LYS A 69 10.52 -3.65 16.73
N PRO A 70 11.53 -4.55 16.71
CA PRO A 70 11.72 -5.43 17.84
C PRO A 70 11.92 -4.52 19.05
N VAL A 71 11.00 -4.60 19.99
CA VAL A 71 11.21 -4.11 21.35
C VAL A 71 12.45 -4.89 21.82
N ASN A 72 13.59 -4.22 21.79
CA ASN A 72 14.82 -4.79 22.32
C ASN A 72 14.60 -4.87 23.83
N GLU A 73 14.44 -6.11 24.30
CA GLU A 73 14.66 -6.46 25.68
C GLU A 73 16.08 -6.04 26.10
N LYS A 74 16.16 -5.46 27.30
CA LYS A 74 17.32 -5.30 28.19
C LYS A 74 18.67 -4.86 27.58
N LYS A 75 19.10 -3.65 27.98
CA LYS A 75 20.47 -3.44 28.44
C LYS A 75 20.43 -2.93 29.87
N GLU A 76 20.53 -3.88 30.80
CA GLU A 76 21.06 -3.60 32.13
C GLU A 76 22.55 -3.27 31.94
N THR A 77 22.98 -2.09 32.37
CA THR A 77 24.40 -1.78 32.53
C THR A 77 24.56 -1.15 33.88
N PHE A 78 24.90 -2.02 34.83
CA PHE A 78 25.41 -1.66 36.13
C PHE A 78 26.86 -1.21 35.93
N THR A 79 27.15 0.07 36.13
CA THR A 79 28.50 0.54 36.44
C THR A 79 28.40 1.39 37.69
N ALA A 80 28.86 0.81 38.80
CA ALA A 80 29.10 1.51 40.05
C ALA A 80 30.30 2.44 39.87
N SER A 81 30.09 3.74 40.04
CA SER A 81 31.11 4.68 40.51
C SER A 81 30.39 5.97 40.94
N ASP A 82 30.41 6.15 42.26
CA ASP A 82 30.58 7.41 42.98
C ASP A 82 29.57 8.55 42.76
N GLY A 83 28.70 8.69 43.76
CA GLY A 83 28.47 9.93 44.49
C GLY A 83 27.94 11.15 43.71
N VAL A 84 26.75 11.60 44.14
CA VAL A 84 26.05 12.85 43.77
C VAL A 84 25.10 12.70 42.59
N GLY A 85 23.81 12.66 42.92
CA GLY A 85 22.70 12.59 41.99
C GLY A 85 22.63 13.84 41.11
N ILE A 86 22.76 13.62 39.81
CA ILE A 86 22.19 14.48 38.79
C ILE A 86 21.38 13.56 37.89
N ASP A 87 20.06 13.56 38.08
CA ASP A 87 19.14 12.98 37.11
C ASP A 87 19.27 13.78 35.82
N THR A 88 20.07 13.29 34.88
CA THR A 88 20.05 13.82 33.51
C THR A 88 18.69 13.44 32.91
N VAL A 89 17.76 14.40 32.97
CA VAL A 89 16.42 14.26 32.39
C VAL A 89 16.59 14.10 30.88
N ASP A 90 16.33 12.90 30.38
CA ASP A 90 16.42 12.56 28.97
C ASP A 90 15.33 13.33 28.19
N LEU A 91 15.69 14.48 27.62
CA LEU A 91 14.79 15.25 26.77
C LEU A 91 14.41 14.42 25.55
N LYS A 92 13.13 14.04 25.49
CA LYS A 92 12.51 13.35 24.36
C LYS A 92 12.86 14.08 23.06
N LYS A 93 13.72 13.48 22.24
CA LYS A 93 14.18 14.06 20.97
C LYS A 93 12.96 14.48 20.13
N PRO A 94 12.90 15.73 19.64
CA PRO A 94 11.73 16.20 18.92
C PRO A 94 11.50 15.34 17.68
N LYS A 95 10.25 14.91 17.47
CA LYS A 95 9.83 14.17 16.27
C LYS A 95 10.25 15.00 15.05
N LYS A 96 11.08 14.43 14.17
CA LYS A 96 11.45 15.03 12.88
C LYS A 96 10.16 15.34 12.11
N SER A 97 9.81 16.63 12.07
CA SER A 97 8.71 17.15 11.28
C SER A 97 9.04 16.97 9.80
N TRP A 98 8.23 16.16 9.12
CA TRP A 98 8.38 15.84 7.70
C TRP A 98 7.95 16.99 6.77
N PHE A 99 7.49 18.12 7.32
CA PHE A 99 6.94 19.24 6.56
C PHE A 99 7.93 20.35 6.17
N LYS A 100 9.24 20.21 6.47
CA LYS A 100 10.26 21.16 5.99
C LYS A 100 11.17 20.54 4.93
N ARG A 101 10.62 20.30 3.74
CA ARG A 101 11.38 20.25 2.47
C ARG A 101 10.59 20.94 1.38
N LYS A 102 10.52 22.27 1.45
CA LYS A 102 10.32 23.09 0.24
C LYS A 102 10.69 24.54 0.56
N LYS A 103 11.89 24.91 0.11
CA LYS A 103 12.36 26.25 -0.30
C LYS A 103 13.82 26.42 0.10
N GLU A 104 14.70 25.87 -0.72
CA GLU A 104 16.01 26.45 -1.01
C GLU A 104 16.58 25.71 -2.23
N SER A 105 16.09 26.09 -3.41
CA SER A 105 16.68 25.75 -4.70
C SER A 105 16.12 26.69 -5.77
N THR A 106 16.18 27.99 -5.52
CA THR A 106 16.16 29.01 -6.57
C THR A 106 16.76 30.27 -5.96
N THR A 107 18.02 30.54 -6.31
CA THR A 107 18.58 31.83 -6.73
C THR A 107 20.10 31.69 -6.69
N SER A 108 20.64 31.12 -7.75
CA SER A 108 22.02 31.35 -8.16
C SER A 108 22.08 32.71 -8.87
N MET A 109 22.98 33.57 -8.39
CA MET A 109 23.70 34.63 -9.10
C MET A 109 22.91 35.81 -9.69
N THR A 110 23.17 37.00 -9.15
CA THR A 110 23.55 38.20 -9.93
C THR A 110 24.16 39.27 -9.01
N ASP A 111 25.34 39.75 -9.42
CA ASP A 111 25.89 41.11 -9.30
C ASP A 111 26.04 41.74 -7.90
N THR A 112 27.25 42.07 -7.43
CA THR A 112 27.99 43.21 -7.97
C THR A 112 29.44 43.19 -7.47
N ASN A 113 30.36 43.37 -8.41
CA ASN A 113 31.71 43.86 -8.17
C ASN A 113 31.67 45.36 -8.49
N SER A 114 31.81 46.23 -7.48
CA SER A 114 32.16 47.64 -7.68
C SER A 114 32.47 48.32 -6.33
N GLU A 115 33.78 48.51 -6.11
CA GLU A 115 34.40 49.80 -5.79
C GLU A 115 34.21 50.50 -4.43
N ILE A 116 35.34 51.10 -3.98
CA ILE A 116 35.51 52.28 -3.09
C ILE A 116 35.47 51.96 -1.56
N LYS A 117 36.46 52.28 -0.72
CA LYS A 117 37.58 53.25 -0.74
C LYS A 117 38.67 52.81 0.24
#